data_AF-A0A3P3DUW7-F1
#
_entry.id   AF-A0A3P3DUW7-F1
#
_cell.length_a   1.000
_cell.length_b   1.000
_cell.length_c   1.000
_cell.angle_alpha   90.00
_cell.angle_beta   90.00
_cell.angle_gamma   90.00
#
_symmetry.space_group_name_H-M   'P 1'
#
loop_
_entity.id
_entity.type
_entity.pdbx_description
1 polymer ?
#
loop_
_entity_poly.entity_id
_entity_poly.type
_entity_poly.pdbx_seq_one_letter_code
_entity_poly.pdbx_strand_id
1 'polypeptide(L)'
;MTSTPPIWDDSVLPFQLDLADVRGRVARLDGALNAILAQHDYPPAIEALVAETALLTALIGQTIKLRWKLSLQVRGNGAARLVATDYYGPTEDGEPARIRAYASYDKDRLDPDAEPFSQIGEGYFAILIDQGQGMVPYQGITPISGKSLAECAASYFAQSEQIPTDFKLSYGRSQLPGRSEGWRAGGVMIQHMPKASPFAKEATGEGGLLAAADLLHGEDADHWNRATVLMQTAEEMELIGPNVTPDRLLYRLFHEEAPRIYDRQPIVFGCSCSEEKVRNSLSIYSAKDIAHMTTPEGEVTADCQFCGAHYVLDPATVGFEARGETAVE
;
A
#
# COMPACT_ATOMS: atom_id res chain seq x y z
N MET A 1 24.40 21.13 -3.46
CA MET A 1 24.50 20.40 -2.17
C MET A 1 23.23 19.59 -2.03
N THR A 2 23.25 18.32 -2.40
CA THR A 2 22.14 17.39 -2.25
C THR A 2 21.99 17.07 -0.77
N SER A 3 21.02 17.67 -0.08
CA SER A 3 20.75 17.32 1.30
C SER A 3 20.08 15.93 1.33
N THR A 4 20.67 15.00 2.08
CA THR A 4 20.10 13.67 2.33
C THR A 4 18.68 13.83 2.90
N PRO A 5 17.69 13.06 2.45
CA PRO A 5 16.36 13.06 3.06
C PRO A 5 16.48 12.84 4.57
N PRO A 6 15.64 13.49 5.39
CA PRO A 6 15.60 13.24 6.81
C PRO A 6 15.55 11.74 7.13
N ILE A 7 16.31 11.31 8.13
CA ILE A 7 16.49 9.88 8.50
C ILE A 7 15.15 9.18 8.85
N TRP A 8 14.10 9.95 9.10
CA TRP A 8 12.76 9.46 9.44
C TRP A 8 11.78 9.39 8.26
N ASP A 9 12.14 9.93 7.09
CA ASP A 9 11.35 9.71 5.88
C ASP A 9 11.60 8.30 5.34
N ASP A 10 10.68 7.81 4.50
CA ASP A 10 10.71 6.43 3.98
C ASP A 10 10.80 5.39 5.11
N SER A 11 9.96 5.54 6.14
CA SER A 11 9.93 4.63 7.28
C SER A 11 8.55 4.49 7.89
N VAL A 12 8.36 3.39 8.62
CA VAL A 12 7.21 3.16 9.49
C VAL A 12 7.69 3.10 10.93
N LEU A 13 7.12 3.92 11.80
CA LEU A 13 7.37 3.97 13.24
C LEU A 13 6.19 3.34 14.00
N PRO A 14 6.32 2.10 14.51
CA PRO A 14 5.29 1.46 15.31
C PRO A 14 5.26 2.06 16.72
N PHE A 15 4.07 2.11 17.30
CA PHE A 15 3.86 2.53 18.69
C PHE A 15 2.69 1.78 19.33
N GLN A 16 2.58 1.92 20.65
CA GLN A 16 1.49 1.37 21.44
C GLN A 16 1.07 2.37 22.52
N LEU A 17 -0.24 2.48 22.71
CA LEU A 17 -0.90 3.24 23.77
C LEU A 17 -1.45 2.21 24.76
N ASP A 18 -0.69 1.92 25.82
CA ASP A 18 -1.03 0.86 26.78
C ASP A 18 -2.32 1.17 27.53
N LEU A 19 -2.59 2.45 27.84
CA LEU A 19 -3.77 2.88 28.57
C LEU A 19 -5.07 2.74 27.77
N ALA A 20 -4.97 2.80 26.44
CA ALA A 20 -6.11 2.75 25.54
C ALA A 20 -6.29 1.39 24.84
N ASP A 21 -5.43 0.41 25.14
CA ASP A 21 -5.35 -0.87 24.43
C ASP A 21 -5.28 -0.67 22.90
N VAL A 22 -4.47 0.29 22.45
CA VAL A 22 -4.32 0.63 21.03
C VAL A 22 -2.88 0.41 20.59
N ARG A 23 -2.69 -0.22 19.43
CA ARG A 23 -1.41 -0.20 18.71
C ARG A 23 -1.55 0.68 17.49
N GLY A 24 -0.47 1.34 17.08
CA GLY A 24 -0.51 2.18 15.91
C GLY A 24 0.84 2.26 15.20
N ARG A 25 0.82 2.94 14.07
CA ARG A 25 1.98 3.18 13.20
C ARG A 25 1.91 4.59 12.65
N VAL A 26 3.05 5.23 12.54
CA VAL A 26 3.22 6.44 11.73
C VAL A 26 4.10 6.09 10.54
N ALA A 27 3.64 6.33 9.32
CA ALA A 27 4.43 6.12 8.13
C ALA A 27 4.70 7.44 7.43
N ARG A 28 5.87 7.55 6.81
CA ARG A 28 6.20 8.60 5.84
C ARG A 28 6.87 7.99 4.62
N LEU A 29 6.43 8.40 3.45
CA LEU A 29 7.01 8.04 2.16
C LEU A 29 7.41 9.33 1.42
N ASP A 30 8.66 9.37 0.98
CA ASP A 30 9.29 10.48 0.27
C ASP A 30 10.02 9.90 -0.95
N GLY A 31 11.29 9.52 -0.82
CA GLY A 31 12.09 8.95 -1.90
C GLY A 31 11.48 7.65 -2.46
N ALA A 32 10.93 6.79 -1.62
CA ALA A 32 10.27 5.56 -2.06
C ALA A 32 9.01 5.86 -2.90
N LEU A 33 8.22 6.86 -2.52
CA LEU A 33 7.03 7.28 -3.27
C LEU A 33 7.41 7.95 -4.59
N ASN A 34 8.41 8.82 -4.59
CA ASN A 34 8.92 9.44 -5.81
C ASN A 34 9.49 8.39 -6.78
N ALA A 35 10.20 7.38 -6.28
CA ALA A 35 10.70 6.28 -7.08
C ALA A 35 9.57 5.43 -7.69
N ILE A 36 8.46 5.24 -6.96
CA ILE A 36 7.25 4.59 -7.47
C ILE A 36 6.61 5.40 -8.59
N LEU A 37 6.36 6.69 -8.36
CA LEU A 37 5.65 7.55 -9.30
C LEU A 37 6.48 7.81 -10.55
N ALA A 38 7.81 7.88 -10.44
CA ALA A 38 8.71 8.05 -11.58
C ALA A 38 8.68 6.90 -12.61
N GLN A 39 8.06 5.75 -12.28
CA GLN A 39 7.94 4.62 -13.22
C GLN A 39 6.92 4.88 -14.33
N HIS A 40 6.01 5.84 -14.16
CA HIS A 40 4.92 6.14 -15.10
C HIS A 40 4.62 7.64 -15.14
N ASP A 41 4.18 8.12 -16.30
CA ASP A 41 3.72 9.51 -16.47
C ASP A 41 2.22 9.62 -16.12
N TYR A 42 1.92 9.59 -14.83
CA TYR A 42 0.54 9.66 -14.33
C TYR A 42 0.03 11.10 -14.25
N PRO A 43 -1.24 11.36 -14.60
CA PRO A 43 -1.88 12.63 -14.29
C PRO A 43 -2.10 12.77 -12.77
N PRO A 44 -2.22 14.00 -12.24
CA PRO A 44 -2.25 14.25 -10.78
C PRO A 44 -3.28 13.44 -10.00
N ALA A 45 -4.48 13.21 -10.55
CA ALA A 45 -5.50 12.40 -9.90
C ALA A 45 -5.06 10.94 -9.71
N ILE A 46 -4.33 10.36 -10.67
CA ILE A 46 -3.80 9.00 -10.57
C ILE A 46 -2.58 8.96 -9.65
N GLU A 47 -1.72 9.98 -9.68
CA GLU A 47 -0.60 10.10 -8.72
C GLU A 47 -1.11 10.10 -7.27
N ALA A 48 -2.19 10.85 -6.99
CA ALA A 48 -2.82 10.92 -5.67
C ALA A 48 -3.34 9.54 -5.21
N LEU A 49 -4.04 8.80 -6.08
CA LEU A 49 -4.52 7.44 -5.78
C LEU A 49 -3.38 6.47 -5.50
N VAL A 50 -2.29 6.56 -6.28
CA VAL A 50 -1.09 5.74 -6.07
C VAL A 50 -0.41 6.10 -4.75
N ALA A 51 -0.30 7.40 -4.43
CA ALA A 51 0.28 7.87 -3.17
C ALA A 51 -0.51 7.40 -1.94
N GLU A 52 -1.84 7.53 -1.96
CA GLU A 52 -2.72 7.06 -0.88
C GLU A 52 -2.60 5.55 -0.69
N THR A 53 -2.68 4.78 -1.78
CA THR A 53 -2.63 3.32 -1.70
C THR A 53 -1.25 2.83 -1.25
N ALA A 54 -0.16 3.47 -1.70
CA ALA A 54 1.19 3.13 -1.26
C ALA A 54 1.38 3.43 0.24
N LEU A 55 0.86 4.55 0.73
CA LEU A 55 0.91 4.90 2.16
C LEU A 55 0.11 3.91 3.01
N LEU A 56 -1.11 3.54 2.59
CA LEU A 56 -1.91 2.50 3.23
C LEU A 56 -1.15 1.17 3.29
N THR A 57 -0.54 0.78 2.17
CA THR A 57 0.26 -0.45 2.08
C THR A 57 1.47 -0.44 3.01
N ALA A 58 2.14 0.70 3.18
CA ALA A 58 3.23 0.82 4.15
C ALA A 58 2.73 0.68 5.60
N LEU A 59 1.63 1.37 5.95
CA LEU A 59 1.03 1.33 7.29
C LEU A 59 0.53 -0.07 7.66
N ILE A 60 -0.13 -0.76 6.72
CA ILE A 60 -0.66 -2.10 6.96
C ILE A 60 0.46 -3.15 6.89
N GLY A 61 1.34 -3.04 5.89
CA GLY A 61 2.37 -4.01 5.56
C GLY A 61 3.39 -4.25 6.66
N GLN A 62 3.69 -3.24 7.50
CA GLN A 62 4.63 -3.38 8.62
C GLN A 62 4.27 -4.52 9.59
N THR A 63 3.02 -5.00 9.60
CA THR A 63 2.58 -6.12 10.44
C THR A 63 2.93 -7.51 9.95
N ILE A 64 3.28 -7.66 8.67
CA ILE A 64 3.48 -8.97 8.09
C ILE A 64 4.86 -9.53 8.50
N LYS A 65 4.96 -10.85 8.60
CA LYS A 65 6.20 -11.52 8.97
C LYS A 65 7.28 -11.32 7.90
N LEU A 66 8.53 -11.56 8.29
CA LEU A 66 9.67 -11.62 7.38
C LEU A 66 9.32 -12.50 6.16
N ARG A 67 9.72 -12.03 4.97
CA ARG A 67 9.54 -12.72 3.67
C ARG A 67 8.10 -12.89 3.18
N TRP A 68 7.09 -12.43 3.93
CA TRP A 68 5.71 -12.40 3.42
C TRP A 68 5.52 -11.23 2.45
N LYS A 69 4.48 -11.35 1.62
CA LYS A 69 4.05 -10.30 0.71
C LYS A 69 2.61 -9.92 1.01
N LEU A 70 2.37 -8.64 1.25
CA LEU A 70 1.03 -8.06 1.30
C LEU A 70 0.76 -7.31 -0.01
N SER A 71 -0.44 -7.45 -0.57
CA SER A 71 -0.87 -6.71 -1.74
C SER A 71 -2.19 -6.01 -1.45
N LEU A 72 -2.30 -4.70 -1.69
CA LEU A 72 -3.59 -4.01 -1.79
C LEU A 72 -3.96 -3.89 -3.26
N GLN A 73 -5.19 -4.25 -3.60
CA GLN A 73 -5.76 -4.07 -4.93
C GLN A 73 -7.09 -3.33 -4.83
N VAL A 74 -7.17 -2.20 -5.52
CA VAL A 74 -8.39 -1.43 -5.72
C VAL A 74 -8.80 -1.61 -7.17
N ARG A 75 -9.98 -2.18 -7.43
CA ARG A 75 -10.51 -2.32 -8.79
C ARG A 75 -11.87 -1.67 -8.88
N GLY A 76 -12.03 -0.82 -9.88
CA GLY A 76 -13.26 -0.08 -10.10
C GLY A 76 -13.66 -0.03 -11.57
N ASN A 77 -14.90 0.38 -11.82
CA ASN A 77 -15.47 0.56 -13.15
C ASN A 77 -15.29 1.99 -13.72
N GLY A 78 -14.70 2.90 -12.95
CA GLY A 78 -14.42 4.29 -13.34
C GLY A 78 -13.23 4.45 -14.30
N ALA A 79 -12.70 5.68 -14.36
CA ALA A 79 -11.50 6.00 -15.14
C ALA A 79 -10.25 5.34 -14.56
N ALA A 80 -10.11 5.30 -13.23
CA ALA A 80 -9.06 4.55 -12.53
C ALA A 80 -9.50 3.09 -12.35
N ARG A 81 -9.06 2.21 -13.26
CA ARG A 81 -9.54 0.81 -13.35
C ARG A 81 -8.90 -0.10 -12.30
N LEU A 82 -7.62 0.12 -12.02
CA LEU A 82 -6.84 -0.67 -11.07
C LEU A 82 -5.81 0.23 -10.39
N VAL A 83 -5.71 0.14 -9.06
CA VAL A 83 -4.54 0.57 -8.30
C VAL A 83 -4.05 -0.63 -7.50
N ALA A 84 -2.82 -1.05 -7.73
CA ALA A 84 -2.22 -2.21 -7.09
C ALA A 84 -0.93 -1.79 -6.39
N THR A 85 -0.75 -2.24 -5.16
CA THR A 85 0.48 -1.98 -4.39
C THR A 85 0.90 -3.24 -3.67
N ASP A 86 2.21 -3.46 -3.58
CA ASP A 86 2.78 -4.59 -2.88
C ASP A 86 3.76 -4.11 -1.82
N TYR A 87 3.66 -4.70 -0.62
CA TYR A 87 4.66 -4.62 0.44
C TYR A 87 5.34 -5.98 0.59
N TYR A 88 6.66 -5.99 0.54
CA TYR A 88 7.49 -7.15 0.84
C TYR A 88 8.11 -6.97 2.20
N GLY A 89 7.80 -7.88 3.12
CA GLY A 89 8.47 -7.95 4.41
C GLY A 89 9.98 -8.09 4.24
N PRO A 90 10.78 -7.57 5.19
CA PRO A 90 12.23 -7.73 5.15
C PRO A 90 12.63 -9.21 5.05
N THR A 91 13.77 -9.47 4.44
CA THR A 91 14.32 -10.83 4.36
C THR A 91 14.94 -11.27 5.68
N GLU A 92 15.48 -10.31 6.43
CA GLU A 92 16.16 -10.42 7.73
C GLU A 92 15.79 -9.22 8.60
N ASP A 93 15.97 -9.35 9.91
CA ASP A 93 15.71 -8.25 10.84
C ASP A 93 16.67 -7.09 10.61
N GLY A 94 16.13 -5.86 10.56
CA GLY A 94 16.91 -4.64 10.33
C GLY A 94 17.08 -4.26 8.85
N GLU A 95 16.79 -5.15 7.91
CA GLU A 95 16.76 -4.83 6.48
C GLU A 95 15.52 -4.00 6.11
N PRO A 96 15.59 -3.16 5.06
CA PRO A 96 14.45 -2.39 4.61
C PRO A 96 13.36 -3.30 4.03
N ALA A 97 12.11 -2.97 4.31
CA ALA A 97 10.99 -3.52 3.57
C ALA A 97 10.91 -2.85 2.20
N ARG A 98 10.34 -3.56 1.23
CA ARG A 98 10.24 -3.05 -0.15
C ARG A 98 8.80 -2.80 -0.52
N ILE A 99 8.54 -1.69 -1.18
CA ILE A 99 7.22 -1.32 -1.68
C ILE A 99 7.24 -1.02 -3.17
N ARG A 100 6.14 -1.31 -3.86
CA ARG A 100 5.90 -0.90 -5.25
C ARG A 100 4.43 -0.61 -5.47
N ALA A 101 4.10 0.21 -6.46
CA ALA A 101 2.74 0.49 -6.86
C ALA A 101 2.60 0.60 -8.37
N TYR A 102 1.38 0.41 -8.86
CA TYR A 102 0.99 0.57 -10.24
C TYR A 102 -0.48 0.97 -10.31
N ALA A 103 -0.82 1.85 -11.23
CA ALA A 103 -2.19 2.16 -11.61
C ALA A 103 -2.43 1.98 -13.11
N SER A 104 -3.59 1.40 -13.44
CA SER A 104 -4.14 1.36 -14.79
C SER A 104 -5.35 2.26 -14.87
N TYR A 105 -5.41 3.12 -15.89
CA TYR A 105 -6.47 4.10 -16.06
C TYR A 105 -6.84 4.31 -17.53
N ASP A 106 -8.01 4.90 -17.74
CA ASP A 106 -8.53 5.32 -19.03
C ASP A 106 -8.34 6.84 -19.19
N LYS A 107 -7.45 7.24 -20.09
CA LYS A 107 -7.13 8.65 -20.34
C LYS A 107 -8.34 9.45 -20.83
N ASP A 108 -9.21 8.84 -21.63
CA ASP A 108 -10.33 9.53 -22.28
C ASP A 108 -11.53 9.72 -21.32
N ARG A 109 -11.59 8.91 -20.26
CA ARG A 109 -12.64 8.98 -19.23
C ARG A 109 -12.22 9.75 -17.98
N LEU A 110 -10.94 10.07 -17.85
CA LEU A 110 -10.42 10.76 -16.67
C LEU A 110 -10.90 12.21 -16.65
N ASP A 111 -11.55 12.60 -15.56
CA ASP A 111 -11.95 13.99 -15.33
C ASP A 111 -10.86 14.72 -14.51
N PRO A 112 -10.11 15.68 -15.08
CA PRO A 112 -9.03 16.35 -14.34
C PRO A 112 -9.51 17.21 -13.17
N ASP A 113 -10.79 17.59 -13.13
CA ASP A 113 -11.36 18.48 -12.12
C ASP A 113 -12.09 17.72 -10.99
N ALA A 114 -12.33 16.41 -11.17
CA ALA A 114 -12.99 15.58 -10.16
C ALA A 114 -12.00 15.04 -9.11
N GLU A 115 -12.52 14.82 -7.91
CA GLU A 115 -11.76 14.26 -6.79
C GLU A 115 -11.14 12.90 -7.16
N PRO A 116 -9.87 12.63 -6.80
CA PRO A 116 -9.16 11.41 -7.17
C PRO A 116 -9.95 10.13 -6.87
N PHE A 117 -10.56 10.04 -5.68
CA PHE A 117 -11.33 8.86 -5.25
C PHE A 117 -12.52 8.55 -6.16
N SER A 118 -13.23 9.58 -6.65
CA SER A 118 -14.39 9.38 -7.53
C SER A 118 -14.04 8.78 -8.90
N GLN A 119 -12.77 8.89 -9.32
CA GLN A 119 -12.29 8.30 -10.58
C GLN A 119 -12.34 6.77 -10.56
N ILE A 120 -12.38 6.14 -9.39
CA ILE A 120 -12.39 4.68 -9.26
C ILE A 120 -13.79 4.13 -9.60
N GLY A 121 -14.84 4.85 -9.24
CA GLY A 121 -16.22 4.38 -9.37
C GLY A 121 -16.55 3.23 -8.40
N GLU A 122 -17.46 2.36 -8.83
CA GLU A 122 -17.87 1.19 -8.04
C GLU A 122 -16.94 0.00 -8.31
N GLY A 123 -16.75 -0.83 -7.29
CA GLY A 123 -15.94 -2.03 -7.40
C GLY A 123 -15.53 -2.57 -6.03
N TYR A 124 -14.30 -3.05 -5.92
CA TYR A 124 -13.82 -3.67 -4.69
C TYR A 124 -12.41 -3.24 -4.27
N PHE A 125 -12.20 -3.25 -2.97
CA PHE A 125 -10.91 -3.15 -2.30
C PHE A 125 -10.54 -4.54 -1.77
N ALA A 126 -9.34 -5.02 -2.06
CA ALA A 126 -8.88 -6.33 -1.64
C ALA A 126 -7.50 -6.26 -0.97
N ILE A 127 -7.35 -7.02 0.10
CA ILE A 127 -6.06 -7.30 0.74
C ILE A 127 -5.71 -8.76 0.47
N LEU A 128 -4.51 -8.99 -0.05
CA LEU A 128 -3.96 -10.32 -0.28
C LEU A 128 -2.68 -10.49 0.53
N ILE A 129 -2.54 -11.61 1.23
CA ILE A 129 -1.35 -11.96 2.00
C ILE A 129 -0.82 -13.29 1.47
N ASP A 130 0.35 -13.24 0.86
CA ASP A 130 1.12 -14.39 0.41
C ASP A 130 2.20 -14.71 1.46
N GLN A 131 2.10 -15.92 2.02
CA GLN A 131 2.96 -16.41 3.09
C GLN A 131 4.12 -17.28 2.58
N GLY A 132 4.27 -17.41 1.25
CA GLY A 132 5.31 -18.18 0.59
C GLY A 132 4.84 -19.56 0.10
N GLN A 133 5.82 -20.36 -0.36
CA GLN A 133 5.55 -21.64 -1.02
C GLN A 133 4.76 -22.62 -0.14
N GLY A 134 3.77 -23.27 -0.76
CA GLY A 134 2.94 -24.29 -0.11
C GLY A 134 1.77 -23.74 0.72
N MET A 135 1.65 -22.42 0.86
CA MET A 135 0.54 -21.76 1.55
C MET A 135 -0.45 -21.21 0.54
N VAL A 136 -1.74 -21.39 0.81
CA VAL A 136 -2.79 -20.71 0.03
C VAL A 136 -2.81 -19.25 0.46
N PRO A 137 -2.65 -18.27 -0.46
CA PRO A 137 -2.72 -16.87 -0.10
C PRO A 137 -4.05 -16.54 0.58
N TYR A 138 -3.98 -15.79 1.67
CA TYR A 138 -5.17 -15.23 2.28
C TYR A 138 -5.66 -14.06 1.41
N GLN A 139 -6.97 -13.97 1.22
CA GLN A 139 -7.60 -12.88 0.48
C GLN A 139 -8.87 -12.45 1.20
N GLY A 140 -8.96 -11.16 1.53
CA GLY A 140 -10.19 -10.53 1.98
C GLY A 140 -10.58 -9.41 1.01
N ILE A 141 -11.88 -9.21 0.82
CA ILE A 141 -12.44 -8.27 -0.16
C ILE A 141 -13.61 -7.52 0.48
N THR A 142 -13.65 -6.21 0.26
CA THR A 142 -14.79 -5.34 0.62
C THR A 142 -15.18 -4.48 -0.58
N PRO A 143 -16.45 -4.05 -0.68
CA PRO A 143 -16.85 -3.09 -1.70
C PRO A 143 -16.15 -1.75 -1.48
N ILE A 144 -15.83 -1.05 -2.58
CA ILE A 144 -15.42 0.36 -2.50
C ILE A 144 -16.59 1.15 -1.94
N SER A 145 -16.33 1.85 -0.84
CA SER A 145 -17.34 2.57 -0.07
C SER A 145 -16.70 3.74 0.67
N GLY A 146 -17.54 4.64 1.18
CA GLY A 146 -17.06 5.86 1.82
C GLY A 146 -16.57 6.89 0.80
N LYS A 147 -15.61 7.72 1.23
CA LYS A 147 -15.11 8.87 0.47
C LYS A 147 -13.60 8.81 0.20
N SER A 148 -12.91 7.78 0.68
CA SER A 148 -11.45 7.62 0.55
C SER A 148 -11.04 6.15 0.57
N LEU A 149 -9.81 5.86 0.12
CA LEU A 149 -9.25 4.51 0.24
C LEU A 149 -8.92 4.16 1.70
N ALA A 150 -8.64 5.17 2.52
CA ALA A 150 -8.50 5.02 3.96
C ALA A 150 -9.79 4.49 4.61
N GLU A 151 -10.96 5.03 4.25
CA GLU A 151 -12.25 4.51 4.71
C GLU A 151 -12.51 3.08 4.22
N CYS A 152 -12.19 2.78 2.95
CA CYS A 152 -12.26 1.41 2.43
C CYS A 152 -11.40 0.42 3.24
N ALA A 153 -10.18 0.82 3.59
CA ALA A 153 -9.28 0.02 4.41
C ALA A 153 -9.81 -0.15 5.85
N ALA A 154 -10.37 0.90 6.45
CA ALA A 154 -11.01 0.82 7.77
C ALA A 154 -12.20 -0.15 7.78
N SER A 155 -13.08 -0.07 6.77
CA SER A 155 -14.20 -1.00 6.58
C SER A 155 -13.73 -2.44 6.36
N TYR A 156 -12.64 -2.63 5.61
CA TYR A 156 -12.00 -3.94 5.47
C TYR A 156 -11.64 -4.55 6.83
N PHE A 157 -10.92 -3.81 7.68
CA PHE A 157 -10.50 -4.33 8.98
C PHE A 157 -11.67 -4.57 9.92
N ALA A 158 -12.69 -3.71 9.87
CA ALA A 158 -13.89 -3.89 10.69
C ALA A 158 -14.68 -5.16 10.29
N GLN A 159 -14.78 -5.45 8.99
CA GLN A 159 -15.61 -6.56 8.50
C GLN A 159 -14.86 -7.89 8.39
N SER A 160 -13.68 -7.86 7.77
CA SER A 160 -12.93 -9.08 7.43
C SER A 160 -12.07 -9.55 8.60
N GLU A 161 -11.48 -8.62 9.35
CA GLU A 161 -10.58 -8.92 10.48
C GLU A 161 -11.26 -8.78 11.85
N GLN A 162 -12.40 -8.07 11.93
CA GLN A 162 -13.07 -7.68 13.17
C GLN A 162 -12.13 -6.91 14.13
N ILE A 163 -11.27 -6.07 13.56
CA ILE A 163 -10.33 -5.24 14.31
C ILE A 163 -10.69 -3.77 14.05
N PRO A 164 -11.18 -3.02 15.06
CA PRO A 164 -11.33 -1.58 14.97
C PRO A 164 -10.02 -0.96 14.49
N THR A 165 -10.07 -0.32 13.33
CA THR A 165 -8.90 0.27 12.68
C THR A 165 -9.32 1.60 12.07
N ASP A 166 -8.53 2.64 12.29
CA ASP A 166 -8.74 3.96 11.69
C ASP A 166 -7.42 4.56 11.20
N PHE A 167 -7.55 5.50 10.26
CA PHE A 167 -6.44 6.12 9.55
C PHE A 167 -6.60 7.64 9.50
N LYS A 168 -5.48 8.34 9.60
CA LYS A 168 -5.36 9.75 9.27
C LYS A 168 -4.21 9.91 8.29
N LEU A 169 -4.53 10.21 7.03
CA LEU A 169 -3.55 10.31 5.95
C LEU A 169 -3.46 11.73 5.40
N SER A 170 -2.31 12.06 4.85
CA SER A 170 -2.08 13.24 4.03
C SER A 170 -1.01 12.92 2.98
N TYR A 171 -1.16 13.49 1.80
CA TYR A 171 -0.21 13.34 0.70
C TYR A 171 -0.30 14.55 -0.21
N GLY A 172 0.82 14.94 -0.79
CA GLY A 172 0.87 16.10 -1.66
C GLY A 172 2.26 16.36 -2.20
N ARG A 173 2.34 17.33 -3.11
CA ARG A 173 3.62 17.81 -3.64
C ARG A 173 4.26 18.77 -2.65
N SER A 174 5.54 18.57 -2.40
CA SER A 174 6.33 19.40 -1.50
C SER A 174 7.54 19.94 -2.24
N GLN A 175 7.82 21.21 -2.02
CA GLN A 175 9.03 21.86 -2.51
C GLN A 175 9.84 22.37 -1.31
N LEU A 176 10.96 21.69 -1.04
CA LEU A 176 11.92 22.13 -0.03
C LEU A 176 12.98 23.02 -0.67
N PRO A 177 13.47 24.06 0.04
CA PRO A 177 14.56 24.89 -0.47
C PRO A 177 15.78 24.05 -0.87
N GLY A 178 16.20 24.17 -2.13
CA GLY A 178 17.35 23.44 -2.68
C GLY A 178 17.07 21.98 -3.10
N ARG A 179 15.81 21.54 -3.13
CA ARG A 179 15.38 20.25 -3.70
C ARG A 179 14.40 20.45 -4.85
N SER A 180 14.31 19.45 -5.74
CA SER A 180 13.23 19.37 -6.71
C SER A 180 11.89 19.21 -5.98
N GLU A 181 10.82 19.69 -6.63
CA GLU A 181 9.47 19.31 -6.21
C GLU A 181 9.36 17.78 -6.25
N GLY A 182 8.72 17.21 -5.24
CA GLY A 182 8.48 15.78 -5.14
C GLY A 182 7.25 15.49 -4.30
N TRP A 183 6.71 14.29 -4.46
CA TRP A 183 5.60 13.81 -3.66
C TRP A 183 6.05 13.42 -2.26
N ARG A 184 5.24 13.75 -1.26
CA ARG A 184 5.36 13.28 0.11
C ARG A 184 4.03 12.72 0.55
N ALA A 185 4.05 11.61 1.27
CA ALA A 185 2.87 11.01 1.88
C ALA A 185 3.18 10.64 3.33
N GLY A 186 2.23 10.87 4.23
CA GLY A 186 2.40 10.66 5.65
C GLY A 186 1.07 10.34 6.31
N GLY A 187 1.09 9.44 7.28
CA GLY A 187 -0.14 9.02 7.92
C GLY A 187 0.05 8.32 9.24
N VAL A 188 -1.01 8.31 10.02
CA VAL A 188 -1.14 7.56 11.27
C VAL A 188 -2.21 6.50 11.07
N MET A 189 -1.92 5.27 11.52
CA MET A 189 -2.87 4.17 11.63
C MET A 189 -2.97 3.78 13.09
N ILE A 190 -4.18 3.56 13.60
CA ILE A 190 -4.41 2.96 14.92
C ILE A 190 -5.30 1.72 14.80
N GLN A 191 -5.07 0.74 15.67
CA GLN A 191 -5.84 -0.48 15.77
C GLN A 191 -6.08 -0.83 17.23
N HIS A 192 -7.31 -1.17 17.57
CA HIS A 192 -7.61 -1.69 18.89
C HIS A 192 -6.96 -3.07 19.09
N MET A 193 -6.44 -3.31 20.29
CA MET A 193 -5.87 -4.59 20.72
C MET A 193 -6.94 -5.34 21.51
N PRO A 194 -7.52 -6.42 20.96
CA PRO A 194 -8.55 -7.16 21.69
C PRO A 194 -7.97 -7.75 22.97
N LYS A 195 -8.64 -7.50 24.10
CA LYS A 195 -8.57 -8.40 25.27
C LYS A 195 -9.28 -9.67 24.85
N ALA A 196 -8.55 -10.78 24.75
CA ALA A 196 -9.04 -12.07 24.21
C ALA A 196 -10.54 -12.33 24.46
N SER A 197 -11.39 -12.13 23.44
CA SER A 197 -12.78 -12.59 23.47
C SER A 197 -13.29 -12.87 22.06
N PRO A 198 -13.73 -14.11 21.76
CA PRO A 198 -14.06 -14.59 20.42
C PRO A 198 -15.56 -14.51 20.14
N PHE A 199 -16.14 -13.31 20.04
CA PHE A 199 -17.54 -13.18 19.63
C PHE A 199 -17.68 -12.24 18.44
N ALA A 200 -18.01 -12.85 17.30
CA ALA A 200 -18.35 -12.15 16.07
C ALA A 200 -19.71 -11.44 16.21
N LYS A 201 -19.78 -10.20 15.73
CA LYS A 201 -21.02 -9.41 15.65
C LYS A 201 -21.49 -9.29 14.21
N GLU A 202 -22.80 -9.19 14.05
CA GLU A 202 -23.47 -8.95 12.76
C GLU A 202 -23.48 -7.45 12.41
N ALA A 203 -23.46 -7.15 11.11
CA ALA A 203 -23.33 -5.81 10.56
C ALA A 203 -24.58 -4.94 10.77
N THR A 204 -24.40 -3.72 11.30
CA THR A 204 -25.49 -2.76 11.57
C THR A 204 -25.37 -1.40 10.87
N GLY A 205 -24.32 -1.17 10.05
CA GLY A 205 -24.05 0.12 9.41
C GLY A 205 -24.75 0.36 8.06
N GLU A 206 -24.63 1.60 7.56
CA GLU A 206 -25.20 2.04 6.28
C GLU A 206 -24.58 1.23 5.12
N GLY A 207 -25.41 0.61 4.29
CA GLY A 207 -24.95 -0.32 3.24
C GLY A 207 -24.58 -1.74 3.72
N GLY A 208 -24.88 -2.09 4.98
CA GLY A 208 -24.58 -3.43 5.52
C GLY A 208 -23.11 -3.65 5.90
N LEU A 209 -22.34 -2.57 6.00
CA LEU A 209 -20.92 -2.56 6.35
C LEU A 209 -20.71 -2.27 7.84
N LEU A 210 -19.76 -2.93 8.50
CA LEU A 210 -19.34 -2.63 9.88
C LEU A 210 -18.34 -1.47 9.90
N ALA A 211 -18.50 -0.54 10.85
CA ALA A 211 -17.50 0.47 11.18
C ALA A 211 -16.69 0.08 12.43
N ALA A 212 -15.52 0.69 12.61
CA ALA A 212 -14.63 0.39 13.74
C ALA A 212 -15.30 0.59 15.12
N ALA A 213 -16.12 1.64 15.26
CA ALA A 213 -16.82 1.95 16.51
C ALA A 213 -17.92 0.91 16.86
N ASP A 214 -18.49 0.22 15.88
CA ASP A 214 -19.57 -0.77 16.10
C ASP A 214 -19.09 -2.01 16.86
N LEU A 215 -17.78 -2.27 16.79
CA LEU A 215 -17.15 -3.45 17.39
C LEU A 215 -16.89 -3.28 18.90
N LEU A 216 -16.82 -2.04 19.41
CA LEU A 216 -16.41 -1.73 20.79
C LEU A 216 -17.56 -1.28 21.69
N HIS A 217 -17.44 -1.55 22.99
CA HIS A 217 -18.43 -1.15 24.00
C HIS A 217 -17.76 -0.73 25.31
N GLY A 218 -18.47 0.07 26.11
CA GLY A 218 -18.02 0.46 27.45
C GLY A 218 -16.70 1.24 27.41
N GLU A 219 -15.82 0.96 28.37
CA GLU A 219 -14.52 1.65 28.53
C GLU A 219 -13.62 1.53 27.29
N ASP A 220 -13.62 0.37 26.62
CA ASP A 220 -12.84 0.16 25.38
C ASP A 220 -13.33 1.09 24.24
N ALA A 221 -14.63 1.39 24.18
CA ALA A 221 -15.17 2.34 23.21
C ALA A 221 -14.77 3.79 23.53
N ASP A 222 -14.74 4.16 24.81
CA ASP A 222 -14.31 5.50 25.25
C ASP A 222 -12.81 5.71 24.97
N HIS A 223 -11.97 4.71 25.26
CA HIS A 223 -10.55 4.71 24.95
C HIS A 223 -10.27 4.82 23.46
N TRP A 224 -10.96 4.01 22.65
CA TRP A 224 -10.88 4.08 21.20
C TRP A 224 -11.30 5.43 20.65
N ASN A 225 -12.43 5.96 21.12
CA ASN A 225 -12.93 7.26 20.68
C ASN A 225 -11.94 8.37 21.02
N ARG A 226 -11.35 8.36 22.22
CA ARG A 226 -10.32 9.33 22.60
C ARG A 226 -9.08 9.25 21.71
N ALA A 227 -8.54 8.04 21.51
CA ALA A 227 -7.37 7.83 20.64
C ALA A 227 -7.65 8.28 19.19
N THR A 228 -8.85 7.98 18.69
CA THR A 228 -9.30 8.38 17.35
C THR A 228 -9.42 9.89 17.23
N VAL A 229 -10.11 10.55 18.15
CA VAL A 229 -10.26 12.02 18.15
C VAL A 229 -8.90 12.70 18.18
N LEU A 230 -7.98 12.26 19.04
CA LEU A 230 -6.63 12.79 19.11
C LEU A 230 -5.90 12.62 17.77
N MET A 231 -5.88 11.40 17.21
CA MET A 231 -5.28 11.12 15.90
C MET A 231 -5.83 12.04 14.79
N GLN A 232 -7.14 12.26 14.77
CA GLN A 232 -7.79 13.07 13.74
C GLN A 232 -7.41 14.57 13.80
N THR A 233 -6.85 15.04 14.93
CA THR A 233 -6.30 16.40 15.06
C THR A 233 -4.92 16.58 14.42
N ALA A 234 -4.31 15.52 13.88
CA ALA A 234 -3.05 15.64 13.15
C ALA A 234 -3.23 16.52 11.91
N GLU A 235 -2.39 17.55 11.79
CA GLU A 235 -2.41 18.49 10.69
C GLU A 235 -1.56 17.98 9.52
N GLU A 236 -1.90 18.41 8.31
CA GLU A 236 -1.17 18.07 7.08
C GLU A 236 0.34 18.31 7.21
N MET A 237 0.74 19.49 7.70
CA MET A 237 2.16 19.83 7.86
C MET A 237 2.86 19.03 8.97
N GLU A 238 2.12 18.43 9.90
CA GLU A 238 2.69 17.50 10.86
C GLU A 238 2.86 16.09 10.26
N LEU A 239 2.06 15.73 9.27
CA LEU A 239 2.12 14.43 8.58
C LEU A 239 3.16 14.40 7.47
N ILE A 240 3.15 15.40 6.58
CA ILE A 240 3.99 15.46 5.37
C ILE A 240 5.00 16.62 5.37
N GLY A 241 5.00 17.48 6.38
CA GLY A 241 5.96 18.58 6.48
C GLY A 241 7.36 18.16 6.94
N PRO A 242 8.37 19.02 6.75
CA PRO A 242 9.76 18.70 7.09
C PRO A 242 10.13 18.91 8.57
N ASN A 243 9.26 19.57 9.35
CA ASN A 243 9.63 20.14 10.65
C ASN A 243 9.26 19.29 11.87
N VAL A 244 8.24 18.43 11.74
CA VAL A 244 7.77 17.57 12.83
C VAL A 244 8.31 16.17 12.55
N THR A 245 8.97 15.54 13.51
CA THR A 245 9.39 14.13 13.40
C THR A 245 8.23 13.20 13.80
N PRO A 246 8.16 11.95 13.30
CA PRO A 246 7.12 11.00 13.72
C PRO A 246 7.02 10.80 15.24
N ASP A 247 8.16 10.75 15.95
CA ASP A 247 8.20 10.66 17.41
C ASP A 247 7.60 11.90 18.12
N ARG A 248 7.89 13.12 17.60
CA ARG A 248 7.29 14.35 18.11
C ARG A 248 5.80 14.43 17.83
N LEU A 249 5.36 13.98 16.66
CA LEU A 249 3.94 13.86 16.33
C LEU A 249 3.23 12.95 17.34
N LEU A 250 3.79 11.77 17.62
CA LEU A 250 3.21 10.84 18.59
C LEU A 250 3.12 11.45 19.99
N TYR A 251 4.15 12.16 20.44
CA TYR A 251 4.08 12.87 21.72
C TYR A 251 3.00 13.97 21.69
N ARG A 252 2.94 14.78 20.63
CA ARG A 252 1.92 15.85 20.48
C ARG A 252 0.51 15.28 20.55
N LEU A 253 0.24 14.17 19.86
CA LEU A 253 -1.07 13.54 19.80
C LEU A 253 -1.42 12.78 21.09
N PHE A 254 -0.46 12.07 21.69
CA PHE A 254 -0.74 11.02 22.67
C PHE A 254 0.04 11.14 23.98
N HIS A 255 0.65 12.28 24.32
CA HIS A 255 1.46 12.40 25.55
C HIS A 255 0.76 11.94 26.83
N GLU A 256 -0.55 12.14 26.97
CA GLU A 256 -1.34 11.65 28.12
C GLU A 256 -1.52 10.12 28.13
N GLU A 257 -1.40 9.47 26.98
CA GLU A 257 -1.48 8.01 26.80
C GLU A 257 -0.11 7.31 26.98
N ALA A 258 0.96 8.08 27.23
CA ALA A 258 2.34 7.60 27.40
C ALA A 258 2.80 6.63 26.28
N PRO A 259 2.93 7.11 25.03
CA PRO A 259 3.13 6.23 23.87
C PRO A 259 4.45 5.48 23.98
N ARG A 260 4.39 4.16 23.90
CA ARG A 260 5.55 3.30 23.76
C ARG A 260 5.94 3.21 22.30
N ILE A 261 7.11 3.73 21.96
CA ILE A 261 7.63 3.77 20.59
C ILE A 261 8.60 2.60 20.36
N TYR A 262 8.48 1.93 19.22
CA TYR A 262 9.34 0.83 18.80
C TYR A 262 10.33 1.26 17.70
N ASP A 263 11.21 0.34 17.31
CA ASP A 263 12.18 0.58 16.24
C ASP A 263 11.49 0.85 14.90
N ARG A 264 12.09 1.79 14.15
CA ARG A 264 11.61 2.16 12.81
C ARG A 264 11.91 1.04 11.82
N GLN A 265 10.96 0.75 10.95
CA GLN A 265 11.15 -0.09 9.78
C GLN A 265 11.43 0.82 8.55
N PRO A 266 12.64 0.79 7.97
CA PRO A 266 12.91 1.49 6.72
C PRO A 266 12.12 0.87 5.57
N ILE A 267 11.66 1.72 4.64
CA ILE A 267 10.92 1.37 3.43
C ILE A 267 11.72 1.85 2.22
N VAL A 268 11.83 1.02 1.20
CA VAL A 268 12.44 1.42 -0.08
C VAL A 268 11.59 0.97 -1.24
N PHE A 269 11.72 1.63 -2.39
CA PHE A 269 11.17 1.07 -3.62
C PHE A 269 11.83 -0.29 -3.93
N GLY A 270 11.03 -1.29 -4.32
CA GLY A 270 11.58 -2.55 -4.76
C GLY A 270 10.61 -3.41 -5.56
N CYS A 271 11.04 -3.76 -6.77
CA CYS A 271 10.34 -4.71 -7.62
C CYS A 271 10.95 -6.10 -7.51
N SER A 272 10.12 -7.13 -7.68
CA SER A 272 10.57 -8.53 -7.70
C SER A 272 10.52 -9.16 -9.09
N CYS A 273 10.31 -8.38 -10.15
CA CYS A 273 10.34 -8.91 -11.52
C CYS A 273 11.72 -9.46 -11.87
N SER A 274 11.74 -10.52 -12.66
CA SER A 274 12.92 -11.11 -13.24
C SER A 274 12.54 -11.74 -14.57
N GLU A 275 13.53 -11.98 -15.42
CA GLU A 275 13.31 -12.68 -16.69
C GLU A 275 12.67 -14.06 -16.46
N GLU A 276 13.14 -14.79 -15.43
CA GLU A 276 12.56 -16.08 -15.02
C GLU A 276 11.06 -15.99 -14.76
N LYS A 277 10.60 -14.95 -14.05
CA LYS A 277 9.16 -14.75 -13.78
C LYS A 277 8.39 -14.41 -15.05
N VAL A 278 8.98 -13.64 -15.95
CA VAL A 278 8.38 -13.35 -17.26
C VAL A 278 8.24 -14.63 -18.07
N ARG A 279 9.30 -15.44 -18.17
CA ARG A 279 9.27 -16.75 -18.85
C ARG A 279 8.22 -17.68 -18.24
N ASN A 280 8.13 -17.76 -16.91
CA ASN A 280 7.10 -18.52 -16.21
C ASN A 280 5.68 -18.01 -16.51
N SER A 281 5.48 -16.70 -16.70
CA SER A 281 4.17 -16.18 -17.11
C SER A 281 3.83 -16.52 -18.56
N LEU A 282 4.84 -16.63 -19.43
CA LEU A 282 4.68 -16.97 -20.84
C LEU A 282 4.55 -18.48 -21.08
N SER A 283 4.87 -19.34 -20.10
CA SER A 283 4.91 -20.80 -20.27
C SER A 283 3.55 -21.44 -20.56
N ILE A 284 2.45 -20.70 -20.37
CA ILE A 284 1.08 -21.17 -20.65
C ILE A 284 0.67 -21.00 -22.11
N TYR A 285 1.41 -20.23 -22.91
CA TYR A 285 1.09 -19.94 -24.30
C TYR A 285 1.70 -20.95 -25.26
N SER A 286 1.00 -21.29 -26.34
CA SER A 286 1.52 -22.16 -27.40
C SER A 286 2.54 -21.43 -28.28
N ALA A 287 3.39 -22.14 -29.05
CA ALA A 287 4.30 -21.47 -29.99
C ALA A 287 3.54 -20.63 -31.03
N LYS A 288 2.31 -21.02 -31.37
CA LYS A 288 1.43 -20.24 -32.24
C LYS A 288 1.03 -18.90 -31.60
N ASP A 289 0.67 -18.91 -30.32
CA ASP A 289 0.32 -17.68 -29.60
C ASP A 289 1.54 -16.79 -29.42
N ILE A 290 2.70 -17.38 -29.11
CA ILE A 290 3.98 -16.67 -29.05
C ILE A 290 4.31 -16.03 -30.39
N ALA A 291 4.11 -16.72 -31.52
CA ALA A 291 4.33 -16.13 -32.85
C ALA A 291 3.43 -14.92 -33.14
N HIS A 292 2.24 -14.86 -32.54
CA HIS A 292 1.36 -13.68 -32.62
C HIS A 292 1.80 -12.54 -31.69
N MET A 293 2.62 -12.83 -30.68
CA MET A 293 3.23 -11.84 -29.78
C MET A 293 4.61 -11.37 -30.27
N THR A 294 5.20 -12.07 -31.25
CA THR A 294 6.48 -11.70 -31.85
C THR A 294 6.37 -10.40 -32.64
N THR A 295 7.28 -9.47 -32.34
CA THR A 295 7.44 -8.18 -33.02
C THR A 295 7.95 -8.37 -34.46
N PRO A 296 7.82 -7.36 -35.35
CA PRO A 296 8.42 -7.38 -36.69
C PRO A 296 9.94 -7.65 -36.69
N GLU A 297 10.63 -7.30 -35.60
CA GLU A 297 12.05 -7.51 -35.37
C GLU A 297 12.40 -8.97 -34.99
N GLY A 298 11.39 -9.82 -34.77
CA GLY A 298 11.58 -11.23 -34.45
C GLY A 298 11.72 -11.54 -32.96
N GLU A 299 11.36 -10.60 -32.08
CA GLU A 299 11.53 -10.70 -30.63
C GLU A 299 10.17 -10.73 -29.89
N VAL A 300 10.12 -11.36 -28.71
CA VAL A 300 9.00 -11.21 -27.78
C VAL A 300 9.41 -10.23 -26.68
N THR A 301 8.64 -9.16 -26.49
CA THR A 301 8.90 -8.14 -25.47
C THR A 301 7.88 -8.21 -24.34
N ALA A 302 8.33 -7.97 -23.11
CA ALA A 302 7.45 -7.85 -21.95
C ALA A 302 7.89 -6.71 -21.02
N ASP A 303 6.94 -5.86 -20.64
CA ASP A 303 7.17 -4.75 -19.73
C ASP A 303 6.61 -5.01 -18.34
N CYS A 304 7.43 -4.83 -17.30
CA CYS A 304 6.95 -4.88 -15.94
C CYS A 304 6.15 -3.62 -15.61
N GLN A 305 4.84 -3.78 -15.42
CA GLN A 305 3.93 -2.68 -15.08
C GLN A 305 4.27 -1.96 -13.76
N PHE A 306 5.03 -2.56 -12.85
CA PHE A 306 5.40 -1.92 -11.58
C PHE A 306 6.67 -1.06 -11.64
N CYS A 307 7.64 -1.42 -12.47
CA CYS A 307 8.97 -0.80 -12.45
C CYS A 307 9.51 -0.45 -13.83
N GLY A 308 8.69 -0.55 -14.89
CA GLY A 308 9.08 -0.21 -16.25
C GLY A 308 10.20 -1.07 -16.85
N ALA A 309 10.61 -2.16 -16.19
CA ALA A 309 11.67 -3.02 -16.71
C ALA A 309 11.21 -3.70 -18.00
N HIS A 310 11.99 -3.53 -19.07
CA HIS A 310 11.74 -4.11 -20.39
C HIS A 310 12.57 -5.38 -20.57
N TYR A 311 11.89 -6.48 -20.91
CA TYR A 311 12.50 -7.77 -21.18
C TYR A 311 12.35 -8.10 -22.67
N VAL A 312 13.44 -8.54 -23.28
CA VAL A 312 13.50 -8.98 -24.68
C VAL A 312 13.86 -10.45 -24.68
N LEU A 313 13.02 -11.30 -25.28
CA LEU A 313 13.13 -12.74 -25.25
C LEU A 313 13.09 -13.30 -26.67
N ASP A 314 13.90 -14.33 -26.93
CA ASP A 314 13.80 -15.10 -28.17
C ASP A 314 12.49 -15.92 -28.16
N PRO A 315 11.59 -15.76 -29.17
CA PRO A 315 10.37 -16.53 -29.29
C PRO A 315 10.57 -18.06 -29.19
N ALA A 316 11.72 -18.59 -29.59
CA ALA A 316 12.03 -20.02 -29.53
C ALA A 316 12.31 -20.53 -28.10
N THR A 317 12.57 -19.63 -27.16
CA THR A 317 12.95 -19.95 -25.77
C THR A 317 11.80 -19.75 -24.77
N VAL A 318 10.61 -19.39 -25.25
CA VAL A 318 9.42 -19.11 -24.42
C VAL A 318 8.18 -19.85 -24.94
N GLY A 319 7.17 -20.00 -24.07
CA GLY A 319 5.97 -20.78 -24.37
C GLY A 319 6.08 -22.24 -23.93
N PHE A 320 4.97 -22.97 -24.07
CA PHE A 320 4.84 -24.38 -23.69
C PHE A 320 5.85 -25.29 -24.41
N GLU A 321 6.21 -24.93 -25.64
CA GLU A 321 7.07 -25.70 -26.54
C GLU A 321 8.50 -25.14 -26.61
N ALA A 322 8.88 -24.30 -25.64
CA ALA A 322 10.20 -23.70 -25.57
C ALA A 322 11.29 -24.77 -25.66
N ARG A 323 12.25 -24.57 -26.57
CA ARG A 323 13.44 -25.42 -26.64
C ARG A 323 14.29 -25.04 -25.44
N GLY A 324 14.35 -25.92 -24.43
CA GLY A 324 15.13 -25.66 -23.23
C GLY A 324 16.57 -25.29 -23.59
N GLU A 325 17.05 -24.19 -23.02
CA GLU A 325 18.49 -23.93 -22.94
C GLU A 325 19.12 -25.13 -22.24
N THR A 326 19.83 -25.93 -23.03
CA THR A 326 20.77 -26.89 -22.46
C THR A 326 21.81 -26.06 -21.74
N ALA A 327 21.95 -26.31 -20.44
CA ALA A 327 22.98 -25.74 -19.59
C ALA A 327 24.32 -25.78 -20.34
N VAL A 328 24.91 -24.61 -20.58
CA VAL A 328 26.30 -24.53 -21.00
C VAL A 328 27.13 -24.83 -19.76
N GLU A 329 27.87 -25.93 -19.83
CA GLU A 329 28.83 -26.44 -18.82
C GLU A 329 29.86 -25.41 -18.37
#